data_AF-A0A5E4K6M7-F1
#
_entry.id   AF-A0A5E4K6M7-F1
#
_cell.length_a   1.000
_cell.length_b   1.000
_cell.length_c   1.000
_cell.angle_alpha   90.00
_cell.angle_beta   90.00
_cell.angle_gamma   90.00
#
_symmetry.space_group_name_H-M   'P 1'
#
loop_
_entity.id
_entity.type
_entity.pdbx_description
1 polymer ?
#
loop_
_entity_poly.entity_id
_entity_poly.type
_entity_poly.pdbx_seq_one_letter_code
_entity_poly.pdbx_strand_id
1 'polypeptide(L)'
;MIMIAVLWLISMFFLLLLAYSIALFYERTFKRNTYSYLFIISFIFYIFFALEYMNSLGILFFALGSMVLGVGSVRLHNVMTRRGK
;
A
#
# COMPACT_ATOMS: atom_id res chain seq x y z
N MET A 1 20.03 -13.15 8.01
CA MET A 1 18.55 -13.13 7.88
C MET A 1 17.95 -11.80 8.34
N ILE A 2 18.25 -11.31 9.54
CA ILE A 2 17.66 -10.07 10.10
C ILE A 2 17.95 -8.83 9.22
N MET A 3 19.18 -8.67 8.73
CA MET A 3 19.55 -7.53 7.88
C MET A 3 18.75 -7.46 6.57
N ILE A 4 18.46 -8.62 5.96
CA ILE A 4 17.67 -8.72 4.72
C ILE A 4 16.21 -8.35 5.00
N ALA A 5 15.65 -8.80 6.13
CA ALA A 5 14.29 -8.46 6.54
C ALA A 5 14.14 -6.95 6.81
N VAL A 6 15.14 -6.31 7.42
CA VAL A 6 15.15 -4.86 7.66
C VAL A 6 15.23 -4.08 6.34
N LEU A 7 16.12 -4.46 5.42
CA LEU A 7 16.21 -3.85 4.08
C LEU A 7 14.90 -4.01 3.30
N TRP A 8 14.29 -5.19 3.36
CA TRP A 8 12.99 -5.45 2.75
C TRP A 8 11.90 -4.56 3.36
N LEU A 9 11.89 -4.41 4.69
CA LEU A 9 10.96 -3.54 5.42
C LEU A 9 11.02 -2.09 4.97
N ILE A 10 12.23 -1.55 4.88
CA ILE A 10 12.49 -0.18 4.44
C ILE A 10 12.07 0.00 2.97
N SER A 11 12.37 -0.96 2.10
CA SER A 11 12.03 -0.87 0.68
C SER A 11 10.51 -0.77 0.43
N MET A 12 9.72 -1.57 1.15
CA MET A 12 8.26 -1.55 1.05
C MET A 12 7.64 -0.28 1.63
N PHE A 13 8.24 0.28 2.69
CA PHE A 13 7.83 1.58 3.24
C PHE A 13 7.87 2.66 2.15
N PHE A 14 8.98 2.77 1.42
CA PHE A 14 9.12 3.77 0.35
C PHE A 14 8.14 3.55 -0.80
N LEU A 15 7.88 2.29 -1.20
CA LEU A 15 6.90 1.96 -2.24
C LEU A 15 5.47 2.37 -1.83
N LEU A 16 5.08 2.07 -0.60
CA LEU A 16 3.76 2.44 -0.05
C LEU A 16 3.61 3.96 0.05
N LEU A 17 4.64 4.66 0.53
CA LEU A 17 4.65 6.12 0.61
C LEU A 17 4.51 6.77 -0.77
N LEU A 18 5.20 6.22 -1.77
CA LEU A 18 5.12 6.68 -3.16
C LEU A 18 3.71 6.50 -3.72
N ALA A 19 3.14 5.30 -3.59
CA ALA A 19 1.79 4.99 -4.06
C ALA A 19 0.73 5.89 -3.38
N TYR A 20 0.86 6.10 -2.07
CA TYR A 20 0.02 7.03 -1.31
C TYR A 20 0.15 8.47 -1.83
N SER A 21 1.37 8.96 -2.03
CA SER A 21 1.63 10.32 -2.52
C SER A 21 1.02 10.55 -3.90
N ILE A 22 1.12 9.57 -4.79
CA ILE A 22 0.51 9.61 -6.12
C ILE A 22 -1.03 9.63 -5.99
N ALA A 23 -1.62 8.77 -5.16
CA ALA A 23 -3.07 8.74 -4.95
C ALA A 23 -3.60 10.07 -4.42
N LEU A 24 -2.89 10.67 -3.46
CA LEU A 24 -3.20 11.98 -2.86
C LEU A 24 -3.10 13.11 -3.88
N PHE A 25 -2.07 13.09 -4.72
CA PHE A 25 -1.90 14.06 -5.79
C PHE A 25 -3.05 13.97 -6.78
N TYR A 26 -3.44 12.77 -7.20
CA TYR A 26 -4.59 12.59 -8.10
C TYR A 26 -5.93 13.00 -7.45
N GLU A 27 -6.08 12.76 -6.15
CA GLU A 27 -7.26 13.18 -5.39
C GLU A 27 -7.39 14.71 -5.36
N ARG A 28 -6.31 15.40 -4.99
CA ARG A 28 -6.29 16.86 -4.84
C ARG A 28 -6.31 17.59 -6.18
N THR A 29 -5.51 17.15 -7.14
CA THR A 29 -5.34 17.85 -8.43
C THR A 29 -6.51 17.60 -9.37
N PHE A 30 -7.09 16.40 -9.37
CA PHE A 30 -8.14 16.03 -10.32
C PHE A 30 -9.53 15.85 -9.69
N LYS A 31 -9.67 16.09 -8.38
CA LYS A 31 -10.92 15.88 -7.61
C LYS A 31 -11.55 14.50 -7.88
N ARG A 32 -10.72 13.48 -8.13
CA ARG A 32 -11.16 12.11 -8.38
C ARG A 32 -11.06 11.32 -7.09
N ASN A 33 -12.06 10.48 -6.83
CA ASN A 33 -12.02 9.58 -5.69
C ASN A 33 -11.00 8.45 -5.95
N THR A 34 -9.73 8.71 -5.64
CA THR A 34 -8.62 7.73 -5.67
C THR A 34 -8.56 6.89 -4.41
N TYR A 35 -9.30 7.24 -3.35
CA TYR A 35 -9.35 6.51 -2.08
C TYR A 35 -7.96 6.33 -1.46
N SER A 36 -7.21 7.44 -1.35
CA SER A 36 -5.82 7.47 -0.87
C SER A 36 -5.65 6.80 0.51
N TYR A 37 -6.71 6.81 1.33
CA TYR A 37 -6.75 6.14 2.63
C TYR A 37 -6.54 4.62 2.56
N LEU A 38 -6.82 3.95 1.42
CA LEU A 38 -6.58 2.51 1.26
C LEU A 38 -5.08 2.17 1.32
N PHE A 39 -4.20 3.09 0.90
CA PHE A 39 -2.76 2.93 1.03
C PHE A 39 -2.30 3.09 2.49
N ILE A 40 -2.96 3.95 3.27
CA ILE A 40 -2.70 4.09 4.71
C ILE A 40 -3.13 2.81 5.44
N ILE A 41 -4.31 2.26 5.13
CA ILE A 41 -4.79 1.00 5.70
C ILE A 41 -3.82 -0.13 5.38
N SER A 42 -3.40 -0.24 4.12
CA SER A 42 -2.38 -1.21 3.69
C SER A 42 -1.06 -1.07 4.45
N PHE A 43 -0.64 0.17 4.71
CA PHE A 43 0.57 0.47 5.46
C PHE A 43 0.46 0.05 6.94
N ILE A 44 -0.70 0.23 7.56
CA ILE A 44 -0.98 -0.28 8.91
C ILE A 44 -0.89 -1.80 8.94
N PHE A 45 -1.54 -2.50 8.01
CA PHE A 45 -1.45 -3.96 7.89
C PHE A 45 0.00 -4.44 7.68
N TYR A 46 0.78 -3.68 6.92
CA TYR A 46 2.19 -3.95 6.69
C TYR A 46 3.03 -3.85 7.98
N ILE A 47 2.80 -2.82 8.81
CA ILE A 47 3.48 -2.69 10.11
C ILE A 47 3.10 -3.83 11.06
N PHE A 48 1.82 -4.18 11.13
CA PHE A 48 1.38 -5.32 11.94
C PHE A 48 2.06 -6.62 11.48
N PHE A 49 2.11 -6.86 10.17
CA PHE A 49 2.84 -7.99 9.62
C PHE A 49 4.34 -7.95 9.93
N ALA A 50 4.97 -6.78 9.86
CA ALA A 50 6.39 -6.62 10.17
C ALA A 50 6.71 -7.02 11.63
N LEU A 51 5.88 -6.59 12.57
CA LEU A 51 6.01 -6.92 13.99
C LEU A 51 5.71 -8.41 14.24
N GLU A 52 4.73 -8.96 13.54
CA GLU A 52 4.26 -10.34 13.73
C GLU A 52 5.08 -11.38 12.95
N TYR A 53 5.80 -10.99 11.89
CA TYR A 53 6.82 -11.79 11.22
C TYR A 53 7.93 -12.21 12.22
N MET A 54 8.13 -11.44 13.29
CA MET A 54 9.01 -11.82 14.38
C MET A 54 8.37 -12.82 15.38
N ASN A 55 7.05 -13.09 15.28
CA ASN A 55 6.24 -13.84 16.26
C ASN A 55 5.32 -14.95 15.68
N SER A 56 5.51 -15.37 14.41
CA SER A 56 5.01 -16.64 13.83
C SER A 56 3.54 -16.76 13.35
N LEU A 57 2.71 -15.69 13.30
CA LEU A 57 1.32 -15.75 12.78
C LEU A 57 1.06 -14.96 11.46
N GLY A 58 2.11 -14.42 10.84
CA GLY A 58 2.00 -13.34 9.85
C GLY A 58 1.33 -13.64 8.49
N ILE A 59 1.07 -14.88 8.10
CA ILE A 59 0.63 -15.19 6.71
C ILE A 59 -0.74 -14.55 6.39
N LEU A 60 -1.66 -14.51 7.35
CA LEU A 60 -3.00 -13.96 7.17
C LEU A 60 -3.01 -12.43 7.02
N PHE A 61 -2.26 -11.72 7.87
CA PHE A 61 -2.14 -10.27 7.80
C PHE A 61 -1.38 -9.81 6.54
N PHE A 62 -0.41 -10.60 6.09
CA PHE A 62 0.26 -10.36 4.80
C PHE A 62 -0.71 -10.49 3.62
N ALA A 63 -1.52 -11.55 3.59
CA ALA A 63 -2.51 -11.78 2.54
C ALA A 63 -3.57 -10.66 2.51
N LEU A 64 -4.05 -10.22 3.68
CA LEU A 64 -5.00 -9.12 3.78
C LEU A 64 -4.40 -7.78 3.35
N GLY A 65 -3.21 -7.42 3.84
CA GLY A 65 -2.52 -6.18 3.45
C GLY A 65 -2.20 -6.13 1.96
N SER A 66 -1.74 -7.25 1.38
CA SER A 66 -1.48 -7.36 -0.06
C SER A 66 -2.75 -7.31 -0.92
N MET A 67 -3.88 -7.85 -0.44
CA MET A 67 -5.19 -7.67 -1.09
C MET A 67 -5.61 -6.20 -1.11
N VAL A 68 -5.49 -5.48 0.01
CA VAL A 68 -5.86 -4.05 0.08
C VAL A 68 -4.96 -3.21 -0.84
N LEU A 69 -3.66 -3.53 -0.91
CA LEU A 69 -2.73 -2.91 -1.87
C LEU A 69 -3.12 -3.16 -3.32
N GLY A 70 -3.49 -4.40 -3.65
CA GLY A 70 -3.95 -4.77 -4.99
C GLY A 70 -5.20 -3.99 -5.39
N VAL A 71 -6.20 -3.95 -4.51
CA VAL A 71 -7.45 -3.20 -4.74
C VAL A 71 -7.19 -1.69 -4.87
N GLY A 72 -6.36 -1.13 -3.98
CA GLY A 72 -5.94 0.28 -4.06
C GLY A 72 -5.22 0.61 -5.36
N SER A 73 -4.33 -0.27 -5.81
CA SER A 73 -3.57 -0.11 -7.06
C SER A 73 -4.46 -0.21 -8.30
N VAL A 74 -5.39 -1.17 -8.36
CA VAL A 74 -6.36 -1.28 -9.47
C VAL A 74 -7.24 -0.05 -9.53
N ARG A 75 -7.67 0.47 -8.38
CA ARG A 75 -8.50 1.67 -8.31
C ARG A 75 -7.73 2.92 -8.74
N LEU A 76 -6.49 3.06 -8.28
CA LEU A 76 -5.58 4.13 -8.69
C LEU A 76 -5.32 4.07 -10.20
N HIS A 77 -5.05 2.87 -10.73
CA HIS A 77 -4.87 2.64 -12.17
C HIS A 77 -6.11 3.05 -12.97
N ASN A 78 -7.31 2.64 -12.54
CA ASN A 78 -8.57 3.04 -13.17
C ASN A 78 -8.78 4.57 -13.16
N VAL A 79 -8.40 5.24 -12.08
CA VAL A 79 -8.48 6.70 -11.97
C VAL A 79 -7.47 7.38 -12.90
N MET A 80 -6.29 6.79 -13.12
CA MET A 80 -5.30 7.31 -14.05
C MET A 80 -5.68 7.08 -15.52
N THR A 81 -6.20 5.90 -15.87
CA THR A 81 -6.45 5.50 -17.26
C THR A 81 -7.82 5.92 -17.81
N ARG A 82 -8.84 6.15 -16.96
CA ARG A 82 -10.14 6.70 -17.40
C ARG A 82 -10.10 8.21 -17.66
N ARG A 83 -9.07 8.70 -18.36
CA ARG A 83 -8.88 10.12 -18.69
C ARG A 83 -9.24 10.44 -20.14
N GLY A 84 -10.29 9.81 -20.66
CA GLY A 84 -10.71 9.99 -22.06
C GLY A 84 -11.95 9.20 -22.51
N LYS A 85 -12.92 8.95 -21.63
CA LYS A 85 -14.28 8.56 -22.04
C LYS A 85 -15.26 9.58 -21.50
#